data_AF-B4D3A2-F1
#
_entry.id   AF-B4D3A2-F1
#
_cell.length_a   1.000
_cell.length_b   1.000
_cell.length_c   1.000
_cell.angle_alpha   90.00
_cell.angle_beta   90.00
_cell.angle_gamma   90.00
#
_symmetry.space_group_name_H-M   'P 1'
#
loop_
_entity.id
_entity.type
_entity.pdbx_description
1 polymer ?
#
loop_
_entity_poly.entity_id
_entity_poly.type
_entity_poly.pdbx_seq_one_letter_code
_entity_poly.pdbx_strand_id
1 'polypeptide(L)'
;MRADGMPRLLAALVAGLVALVTSGCSTIGYYSQAIDGQAEILRKARPISVVMADDRVPARVKRKLAVVEDARHFAGTRLELPANHQYTRYTDLGRRYVSWVLFAAPEFSVEGKTWWYPFVGRLEYRGYFSEKDARGEVKRLKAQGLEVYAGGVEAYSTLGVFHDPVLNTFFQRTDAELAEVIFHELTHVKLFLPGDSDFNEAFATANAEMAVRRWLTAKGDRAELARYETSLTNDREVVALLLATREKLRGLYARQDLSPAQMRERKAALLAELHTGYLGIRSQHPGFSLYDRAFTKPWNNARLNTVSTYYDLVPGFERLMAREHGNLHAFYADVEKMRYLSKKERRARLMR
;
A
#
# COMPACT_ATOMS: atom_id res chain seq x y z
N MET A 1 -18.51 -15.08 -57.51
CA MET A 1 -18.07 -15.20 -56.10
C MET A 1 -17.75 -13.79 -55.61
N ARG A 2 -18.46 -13.30 -54.60
CA ARG A 2 -18.47 -11.87 -54.20
C ARG A 2 -17.16 -11.45 -53.52
N ALA A 3 -16.59 -10.33 -53.97
CA ALA A 3 -15.39 -9.70 -53.43
C ALA A 3 -15.65 -8.88 -52.14
N ASP A 4 -16.69 -9.21 -51.37
CA ASP A 4 -17.15 -8.42 -50.21
C ASP A 4 -16.41 -8.74 -48.89
N GLY A 5 -15.52 -9.75 -48.88
CA GLY A 5 -14.80 -10.21 -47.68
C GLY A 5 -13.42 -9.57 -47.46
N MET A 6 -12.77 -9.10 -48.53
CA MET A 6 -11.41 -8.59 -48.50
C MET A 6 -11.23 -7.27 -47.71
N PRO A 7 -12.13 -6.27 -47.83
CA PRO A 7 -12.01 -5.04 -47.04
C PRO A 7 -12.29 -5.23 -45.54
N ARG A 8 -13.09 -6.24 -45.16
CA ARG A 8 -13.37 -6.58 -43.75
C ARG A 8 -12.20 -7.31 -43.09
N LEU A 9 -11.52 -8.20 -43.83
CA LEU A 9 -10.29 -8.85 -43.35
C LEU A 9 -9.13 -7.85 -43.19
N LEU A 10 -8.98 -6.91 -44.14
CA LEU A 10 -7.96 -5.87 -44.06
C LEU A 10 -8.20 -4.92 -42.89
N ALA A 11 -9.45 -4.52 -42.65
CA ALA A 11 -9.82 -3.71 -41.48
C ALA A 11 -9.59 -4.43 -40.16
N ALA A 12 -9.85 -5.75 -40.08
CA ALA A 12 -9.57 -6.55 -38.89
C ALA A 12 -8.06 -6.75 -38.64
N LEU A 13 -7.26 -6.92 -39.70
CA LEU A 13 -5.80 -7.02 -39.62
C LEU A 13 -5.16 -5.68 -39.23
N VAL A 14 -5.64 -4.56 -39.78
CA VAL A 14 -5.19 -3.21 -39.39
C VAL A 14 -5.62 -2.90 -37.96
N ALA A 15 -6.85 -3.24 -37.55
CA ALA A 15 -7.28 -3.10 -36.17
C ALA A 15 -6.47 -3.98 -35.21
N GLY A 16 -6.12 -5.21 -35.62
CA GLY A 16 -5.25 -6.12 -34.86
C GLY A 16 -3.81 -5.61 -34.75
N LEU A 17 -3.25 -5.07 -35.83
CA LEU A 17 -1.91 -4.50 -35.86
C LEU A 17 -1.84 -3.20 -35.04
N VAL A 18 -2.84 -2.33 -35.16
CA VAL A 18 -2.98 -1.12 -34.33
C VAL A 18 -3.18 -1.52 -32.86
N ALA A 19 -3.95 -2.56 -32.56
CA ALA A 19 -4.09 -3.07 -31.19
C ALA A 19 -2.77 -3.63 -30.65
N LEU A 20 -1.99 -4.37 -31.45
CA LEU A 20 -0.66 -4.88 -31.05
C LEU A 20 0.36 -3.74 -30.84
N VAL A 21 0.43 -2.79 -31.77
CA VAL A 21 1.38 -1.66 -31.68
C VAL A 21 1.00 -0.74 -30.51
N THR A 22 -0.28 -0.46 -30.28
CA THR A 22 -0.72 0.37 -29.15
C THR A 22 -0.57 -0.34 -27.80
N SER A 23 -0.76 -1.66 -27.72
CA SER A 23 -0.50 -2.43 -26.50
C SER A 23 1.00 -2.63 -26.23
N GLY A 24 1.84 -2.72 -27.28
CA GLY A 24 3.30 -2.70 -27.16
C GLY A 24 3.85 -1.35 -26.70
N CYS A 25 3.43 -0.25 -27.32
CA CYS A 25 3.86 1.10 -26.96
C CYS A 25 3.40 1.51 -25.55
N SER A 26 2.17 1.14 -25.14
CA SER A 26 1.70 1.40 -23.78
C SER A 26 2.42 0.58 -22.72
N THR A 27 2.85 -0.65 -23.06
CA THR A 27 3.66 -1.49 -22.16
C THR A 27 5.08 -0.97 -22.03
N ILE A 28 5.74 -0.62 -23.15
CA ILE A 28 7.07 -0.01 -23.16
C ILE A 28 7.06 1.31 -22.39
N GLY A 29 6.11 2.21 -22.71
CA GLY A 29 6.00 3.50 -22.02
C GLY A 29 5.77 3.36 -20.51
N TYR A 30 4.98 2.36 -20.09
CA TYR A 30 4.77 2.09 -18.66
C TYR A 30 6.04 1.64 -17.94
N TYR A 31 6.88 0.82 -18.56
CA TYR A 31 8.13 0.39 -17.92
C TYR A 31 9.23 1.44 -18.03
N SER A 32 9.27 2.22 -19.11
CA SER A 32 10.18 3.36 -19.24
C SER A 32 9.97 4.38 -18.12
N GLN A 33 8.72 4.78 -17.82
CA GLN A 33 8.48 5.71 -16.71
C GLN A 33 8.87 5.13 -15.34
N ALA A 34 8.78 3.80 -15.17
CA ALA A 34 9.21 3.14 -13.94
C ALA A 34 10.74 3.17 -13.78
N ILE A 35 11.46 2.93 -14.87
CA ILE A 35 12.93 3.04 -14.92
C ILE A 35 13.36 4.47 -14.66
N ASP A 36 12.75 5.45 -15.32
CA ASP A 36 13.09 6.87 -15.16
C ASP A 36 12.85 7.35 -13.72
N GLY A 37 11.73 6.96 -13.12
CA GLY A 37 11.40 7.28 -11.73
C GLY A 37 12.42 6.69 -10.75
N GLN A 38 12.77 5.41 -10.92
CA GLN A 38 13.79 4.77 -10.07
C GLN A 38 15.18 5.38 -10.29
N ALA A 39 15.56 5.68 -11.53
CA ALA A 39 16.83 6.33 -11.84
C ALA A 39 16.91 7.73 -11.23
N GLU A 40 15.82 8.50 -11.22
CA GLU A 40 15.76 9.80 -10.54
C GLU A 40 16.06 9.66 -9.04
N ILE A 41 15.43 8.69 -8.37
CA ILE A 41 15.62 8.42 -6.94
C ILE A 41 17.09 8.14 -6.63
N LEU A 42 17.69 7.21 -7.38
CA LEU A 42 19.07 6.77 -7.17
C LEU A 42 20.08 7.88 -7.49
N ARG A 43 19.88 8.61 -8.59
CA ARG A 43 20.76 9.71 -9.02
C ARG A 43 20.80 10.86 -8.01
N LYS A 44 19.68 11.16 -7.36
CA LYS A 44 19.58 12.24 -6.36
C LYS A 44 20.01 11.79 -4.95
N ALA A 45 20.20 10.49 -4.72
CA ALA A 45 20.51 9.96 -3.40
C ALA A 45 21.89 10.43 -2.92
N ARG A 46 21.96 10.98 -1.70
CA ARG A 46 23.18 11.38 -1.00
C ARG A 46 23.31 10.61 0.32
N PRO A 47 24.51 10.23 0.79
CA PRO A 47 24.67 9.62 2.11
C PRO A 47 24.07 10.52 3.20
N ILE A 48 23.38 9.95 4.19
CA ILE A 48 22.76 10.73 5.26
C ILE A 48 23.80 11.57 6.01
N SER A 49 24.98 11.01 6.31
CA SER A 49 26.09 11.74 6.94
C SER A 49 26.48 13.03 6.22
N VAL A 50 26.52 13.00 4.88
CA VAL A 50 26.80 14.18 4.04
C VAL A 50 25.68 15.20 4.11
N VAL A 51 24.42 14.75 4.20
CA VAL A 51 23.25 15.63 4.32
C VAL A 51 23.19 16.27 5.72
N MET A 52 23.55 15.53 6.75
CA MET A 52 23.60 16.02 8.14
C MET A 52 24.67 17.13 8.31
N ALA A 53 25.80 17.01 7.61
CA ALA A 53 26.90 17.99 7.64
C ALA A 53 26.65 19.25 6.78
N ASP A 54 25.63 19.28 5.92
CA ASP A 54 25.37 20.41 5.01
C ASP A 54 24.50 21.48 5.72
N ASP A 55 25.06 22.65 6.01
CA ASP A 55 24.38 23.73 6.74
C ASP A 55 23.19 24.34 5.98
N ARG A 56 23.11 24.12 4.66
CA ARG A 56 21.98 24.59 3.84
C ARG A 56 20.75 23.69 3.98
N VAL A 57 20.90 22.49 4.55
CA VAL A 57 19.79 21.56 4.73
C VAL A 57 18.91 22.01 5.89
N PRO A 58 17.58 22.15 5.70
CA PRO A 58 16.68 22.61 6.75
C PRO A 58 16.75 21.72 8.01
N ALA A 59 16.71 22.34 9.19
CA ALA A 59 16.77 21.63 10.48
C ALA A 59 15.70 20.54 10.63
N ARG A 60 14.50 20.74 10.05
CA ARG A 60 13.45 19.71 10.03
C ARG A 60 13.90 18.43 9.31
N VAL A 61 14.60 18.54 8.19
CA VAL A 61 15.12 17.39 7.44
C VAL A 61 16.15 16.66 8.27
N LYS A 62 17.13 17.38 8.84
CA LYS A 62 18.15 16.77 9.72
C LYS A 62 17.53 16.04 10.90
N ARG A 63 16.52 16.62 11.56
CA ARG A 63 15.78 15.97 12.65
C ARG A 63 15.10 14.68 12.20
N LYS A 64 14.40 14.69 11.06
CA LYS A 64 13.73 13.48 10.55
C LYS A 64 14.74 12.41 10.13
N LEU A 65 15.89 12.78 9.59
CA LEU A 65 16.96 11.83 9.28
C LEU A 65 17.55 11.20 10.54
N ALA A 66 17.72 11.96 11.63
CA ALA A 66 18.15 11.41 12.91
C ALA A 66 17.16 10.37 13.47
N VAL A 67 15.85 10.60 13.31
CA VAL A 67 14.82 9.60 13.67
C VAL A 67 14.97 8.33 12.84
N VAL A 68 15.23 8.45 11.53
CA VAL A 68 15.45 7.28 10.68
C VAL A 68 16.72 6.53 11.07
N GLU A 69 17.83 7.23 11.34
CA GLU A 69 19.07 6.59 11.78
C GLU A 69 18.87 5.81 13.10
N ASP A 70 18.16 6.39 14.07
CA ASP A 70 17.81 5.75 15.33
C ASP A 70 16.93 4.50 15.13
N ALA A 71 15.85 4.63 14.34
CA ALA A 71 14.98 3.51 14.00
C ALA A 71 15.74 2.38 13.29
N ARG A 72 16.58 2.71 12.31
CA ARG A 72 17.41 1.71 11.60
C ARG A 72 18.41 1.02 12.50
N HIS A 73 19.07 1.77 13.38
CA HIS A 73 20.00 1.18 14.35
C HIS A 73 19.27 0.18 15.24
N PHE A 74 18.09 0.56 15.75
CA PHE A 74 17.24 -0.34 16.54
C PHE A 74 16.78 -1.57 15.74
N ALA A 75 16.43 -1.39 14.46
CA ALA A 75 16.03 -2.48 13.57
C ALA A 75 17.12 -3.55 13.44
N GLY A 76 18.35 -3.14 13.19
CA GLY A 76 19.49 -4.06 13.03
C GLY A 76 19.95 -4.71 14.34
N THR A 77 19.86 -4.00 15.46
CA THR A 77 20.44 -4.47 16.75
C THR A 77 19.45 -5.16 17.68
N ARG A 78 18.16 -4.83 17.59
CA ARG A 78 17.13 -5.29 18.53
C ARG A 78 15.96 -6.03 17.88
N LEU A 79 15.76 -5.89 16.57
CA LEU A 79 14.61 -6.47 15.86
C LEU A 79 14.97 -7.56 14.85
N GLU A 80 16.24 -7.90 14.69
CA GLU A 80 16.72 -8.87 13.69
C GLU A 80 16.26 -8.52 12.25
N LEU A 81 16.10 -7.22 11.95
CA LEU A 81 15.70 -6.72 10.64
C LEU A 81 16.93 -6.34 9.81
N PRO A 82 16.92 -6.57 8.48
CA PRO A 82 18.06 -6.35 7.59
C PRO A 82 18.29 -4.86 7.28
N ALA A 83 18.80 -4.11 8.26
CA ALA A 83 18.96 -2.65 8.17
C ALA A 83 20.27 -2.18 7.49
N ASN A 84 21.28 -3.03 7.31
CA ASN A 84 22.67 -2.61 7.05
C ASN A 84 22.87 -1.69 5.84
N HIS A 85 22.13 -1.89 4.75
CA HIS A 85 22.31 -1.12 3.50
C HIS A 85 21.09 -0.28 3.09
N GLN A 86 19.91 -0.64 3.60
CA GLN A 86 18.66 0.05 3.30
C GLN A 86 18.56 1.36 4.07
N TYR A 87 18.05 2.42 3.45
CA TYR A 87 17.79 3.71 4.10
C TYR A 87 19.03 4.41 4.69
N THR A 88 20.21 4.17 4.09
CA THR A 88 21.50 4.84 4.43
C THR A 88 21.70 6.18 3.73
N ARG A 89 20.85 6.46 2.76
CA ARG A 89 20.92 7.63 1.89
C ARG A 89 19.62 8.41 1.99
N TYR A 90 19.67 9.68 1.61
CA TYR A 90 18.52 10.57 1.52
C TYR A 90 18.37 11.12 0.11
N THR A 91 17.13 11.15 -0.38
CA THR A 91 16.77 11.74 -1.66
C THR A 91 15.67 12.78 -1.45
N ASP A 92 15.93 14.01 -1.90
CA ASP A 92 14.90 15.03 -2.04
C ASP A 92 14.35 15.06 -3.46
N LEU A 93 13.12 14.59 -3.63
CA LEU A 93 12.41 14.59 -4.90
C LEU A 93 11.75 15.94 -5.20
N GLY A 94 11.66 16.86 -4.23
CA GLY A 94 10.98 18.14 -4.39
C GLY A 94 9.47 18.02 -4.59
N ARG A 95 8.88 16.85 -4.30
CA ARG A 95 7.45 16.56 -4.44
C ARG A 95 6.90 15.83 -3.22
N ARG A 96 5.57 15.83 -3.06
CA ARG A 96 4.88 15.23 -1.91
C ARG A 96 4.80 13.70 -1.99
N TYR A 97 4.65 13.16 -3.19
CA TYR A 97 4.44 11.74 -3.43
C TYR A 97 5.54 11.20 -4.33
N VAL A 98 6.09 10.04 -3.99
CA VAL A 98 7.14 9.39 -4.79
C VAL A 98 6.53 8.80 -6.06
N SER A 99 5.36 8.18 -5.92
CA SER A 99 4.58 7.57 -6.98
C SER A 99 3.08 7.73 -6.72
N TRP A 100 2.28 7.31 -7.68
CA TRP A 100 0.83 7.30 -7.67
C TRP A 100 0.37 5.87 -7.90
N VAL A 101 -0.43 5.34 -7.00
CA VAL A 101 -1.00 4.00 -7.12
C VAL A 101 -2.46 4.10 -7.51
N LEU A 102 -2.85 3.22 -8.43
CA LEU A 102 -4.20 3.07 -8.91
C LEU A 102 -4.75 1.71 -8.52
N PHE A 103 -6.01 1.72 -8.10
CA PHE A 103 -6.85 0.56 -7.92
C PHE A 103 -8.06 0.71 -8.82
N ALA A 104 -8.57 -0.40 -9.35
CA ALA A 104 -9.79 -0.41 -10.13
C ALA A 104 -10.64 -1.63 -9.79
N ALA A 105 -11.95 -1.50 -9.89
CA ALA A 105 -12.88 -2.60 -9.65
C ALA A 105 -14.13 -2.43 -10.53
N PRO A 106 -14.78 -3.52 -10.95
CA PRO A 106 -16.12 -3.45 -11.50
C PRO A 106 -17.11 -2.76 -10.54
N GLU A 107 -18.14 -2.12 -11.09
CA GLU A 107 -19.14 -1.38 -10.32
C GLU A 107 -19.84 -2.24 -9.25
N PHE A 108 -20.03 -3.53 -9.51
CA PHE A 108 -20.69 -4.48 -8.60
C PHE A 108 -19.79 -5.65 -8.21
N SER A 109 -18.54 -5.34 -7.88
CA SER A 109 -17.59 -6.34 -7.41
C SER A 109 -16.73 -5.76 -6.31
N VAL A 110 -16.56 -6.53 -5.23
CA VAL A 110 -15.55 -6.26 -4.20
C VAL A 110 -14.17 -6.80 -4.60
N GLU A 111 -14.09 -7.53 -5.71
CA GLU A 111 -12.82 -8.01 -6.27
C GLU A 111 -12.23 -6.98 -7.23
N GLY A 112 -10.96 -6.65 -7.00
CA GLY A 112 -10.22 -5.67 -7.78
C GLY A 112 -9.75 -6.21 -9.14
N LYS A 113 -9.51 -5.29 -10.06
CA LYS A 113 -8.72 -5.56 -11.27
C LYS A 113 -7.29 -5.89 -10.84
N THR A 114 -6.73 -6.95 -11.45
CA THR A 114 -5.32 -7.30 -11.27
C THR A 114 -4.49 -6.93 -12.49
N TRP A 115 -3.22 -6.65 -12.26
CA TRP A 115 -2.18 -6.44 -13.27
C TRP A 115 -1.08 -7.48 -13.09
N TRP A 116 -0.55 -8.00 -14.19
CA TRP A 116 0.55 -8.97 -14.16
C TRP A 116 1.90 -8.28 -14.39
N TYR A 117 2.89 -8.65 -13.59
CA TYR A 117 4.26 -8.12 -13.62
C TYR A 117 5.26 -9.28 -13.75
N PRO A 118 6.26 -9.19 -14.65
CA PRO A 118 7.22 -10.27 -14.94
C PRO A 118 7.95 -10.90 -13.74
N PHE A 119 8.13 -10.16 -12.64
CA PHE A 119 8.90 -10.63 -11.48
C PHE A 119 8.09 -10.78 -10.19
N VAL A 120 6.96 -10.08 -10.08
CA VAL A 120 6.16 -10.02 -8.84
C VAL A 120 4.85 -10.83 -8.96
N GLY A 121 4.46 -11.18 -10.19
CA GLY A 121 3.21 -11.88 -10.47
C GLY A 121 2.02 -10.92 -10.58
N ARG A 122 0.85 -11.34 -10.12
CA ARG A 122 -0.37 -10.52 -10.15
C ARG A 122 -0.46 -9.66 -8.90
N LEU A 123 -0.66 -8.35 -9.09
CA LEU A 123 -0.97 -7.40 -8.01
C LEU A 123 -2.32 -6.74 -8.27
N GLU A 124 -2.95 -6.28 -7.20
CA GLU A 124 -4.27 -5.62 -7.20
C GLU A 124 -4.18 -4.11 -7.44
N TYR A 125 -2.98 -3.61 -7.73
CA TYR A 125 -2.72 -2.21 -7.99
C TYR A 125 -1.71 -2.00 -9.12
N ARG A 126 -1.66 -0.75 -9.60
CA ARG A 126 -0.67 -0.28 -10.58
C ARG A 126 -0.04 1.04 -10.17
N GLY A 127 1.29 1.09 -10.15
CA GLY A 127 2.06 2.27 -9.74
C GLY A 127 2.60 3.08 -10.92
N TYR A 128 2.62 4.40 -10.76
CA TYR A 128 3.17 5.35 -11.74
C TYR A 128 4.00 6.40 -11.00
N PHE A 129 5.24 6.64 -11.41
CA PHE A 129 6.02 7.78 -10.91
C PHE A 129 5.50 9.11 -11.47
N SER A 130 4.90 9.08 -12.66
CA SER A 130 4.27 10.23 -13.32
C SER A 130 2.80 10.38 -12.92
N GLU A 131 2.45 11.48 -12.26
CA GLU A 131 1.05 11.83 -11.95
C GLU A 131 0.20 11.98 -13.22
N LYS A 132 0.80 12.52 -14.28
CA LYS A 132 0.12 12.71 -15.56
C LYS A 132 -0.32 11.37 -16.15
N ASP A 133 0.56 10.38 -16.11
CA ASP A 133 0.27 9.04 -16.65
C ASP A 133 -0.74 8.30 -15.77
N ALA A 134 -0.62 8.44 -14.45
CA ALA A 134 -1.65 7.96 -13.51
C ALA A 134 -3.04 8.54 -13.85
N ARG A 135 -3.13 9.86 -14.05
CA ARG A 135 -4.40 10.53 -14.43
C ARG A 135 -4.91 10.07 -15.79
N GLY A 136 -4.03 9.83 -16.76
CA GLY A 136 -4.37 9.26 -18.05
C GLY A 136 -4.99 7.87 -17.91
N GLU A 137 -4.37 7.00 -17.12
CA GLU A 137 -4.85 5.64 -16.87
C GLU A 137 -6.19 5.64 -16.10
N VAL A 138 -6.37 6.54 -15.13
CA VAL A 138 -7.66 6.72 -14.44
C VAL A 138 -8.77 7.00 -15.44
N LYS A 139 -8.55 7.92 -16.40
CA LYS A 139 -9.55 8.23 -17.43
C LYS A 139 -9.87 7.01 -18.29
N ARG A 140 -8.83 6.28 -18.72
CA ARG A 140 -8.98 5.08 -19.56
C ARG A 140 -9.77 3.97 -18.87
N LEU A 141 -9.50 3.72 -17.59
CA LEU A 141 -10.19 2.70 -16.80
C LEU A 141 -11.65 3.10 -16.50
N LYS A 142 -11.92 4.37 -16.20
CA LYS A 142 -13.28 4.87 -16.04
C LYS A 142 -14.10 4.77 -17.33
N ALA A 143 -13.49 5.00 -18.49
CA ALA A 143 -14.14 4.83 -19.79
C ALA A 143 -14.53 3.36 -20.08
N GLN A 144 -13.94 2.38 -19.36
CA GLN A 144 -14.32 0.98 -19.41
C GLN A 144 -15.45 0.62 -18.42
N GLY A 145 -16.04 1.61 -17.74
CA GLY A 145 -17.07 1.39 -16.73
C GLY A 145 -16.53 0.90 -15.39
N LEU A 146 -15.21 0.97 -15.15
CA LEU A 146 -14.63 0.61 -13.87
C LEU A 146 -14.71 1.77 -12.88
N GLU A 147 -14.91 1.43 -11.62
CA GLU A 147 -14.62 2.32 -10.51
C GLU A 147 -13.12 2.37 -10.31
N VAL A 148 -12.58 3.58 -10.08
CA VAL A 148 -11.13 3.78 -9.98
C VAL A 148 -10.83 4.67 -8.79
N TYR A 149 -9.81 4.29 -8.04
CA TYR A 149 -9.17 5.11 -7.02
C TYR A 149 -7.71 5.32 -7.42
N ALA A 150 -7.23 6.55 -7.27
CA ALA A 150 -5.82 6.89 -7.45
C ALA A 150 -5.35 7.73 -6.25
N GLY A 151 -4.27 7.29 -5.61
CA GLY A 151 -3.70 7.91 -4.43
C GLY A 151 -2.20 8.14 -4.59
N GLY A 152 -1.71 9.25 -4.06
CA GLY A 152 -0.28 9.49 -3.95
C GLY A 152 0.32 8.61 -2.86
N VAL A 153 1.42 7.95 -3.17
CA VAL A 153 2.17 7.09 -2.26
C VAL A 153 3.37 7.88 -1.74
N GLU A 154 3.61 7.80 -0.44
CA GLU A 154 4.67 8.54 0.24
C GLU A 154 5.88 7.66 0.55
N ALA A 155 5.69 6.37 0.82
CA ALA A 155 6.74 5.39 1.08
C ALA A 155 6.96 4.47 -0.14
N TYR A 156 8.20 4.14 -0.45
CA TYR A 156 8.53 3.28 -1.58
C TYR A 156 9.75 2.43 -1.24
N SER A 157 9.68 1.16 -1.62
CA SER A 157 10.71 0.16 -1.42
C SER A 157 10.78 -0.75 -2.64
N THR A 158 11.98 -1.20 -2.94
CA THR A 158 12.29 -2.18 -3.99
C THR A 158 12.48 -3.57 -3.40
N LEU A 159 11.97 -3.81 -2.19
CA LEU A 159 12.04 -5.09 -1.47
C LEU A 159 13.50 -5.56 -1.27
N GLY A 160 14.44 -4.63 -1.26
CA GLY A 160 15.86 -4.89 -1.09
C GLY A 160 16.66 -5.12 -2.37
N VAL A 161 16.04 -5.01 -3.56
CA VAL A 161 16.75 -5.08 -4.85
C VAL A 161 17.77 -3.94 -5.00
N PHE A 162 17.39 -2.74 -4.56
CA PHE A 162 18.29 -1.60 -4.45
C PHE A 162 18.53 -1.25 -2.98
N HIS A 163 19.54 -0.40 -2.75
CA HIS A 163 19.73 0.25 -1.45
C HIS A 163 18.83 1.49 -1.40
N ASP A 164 17.57 1.29 -1.03
CA ASP A 164 16.54 2.32 -1.12
C ASP A 164 16.88 3.51 -0.20
N PRO A 165 16.87 4.75 -0.72
CA PRO A 165 17.08 5.93 0.11
C PRO A 165 15.80 6.30 0.88
N VAL A 166 15.98 7.00 1.99
CA VAL A 166 14.90 7.75 2.64
C VAL A 166 14.49 8.90 1.74
N LEU A 167 13.19 9.06 1.49
CA LEU A 167 12.69 10.12 0.63
C LEU A 167 12.14 11.30 1.44
N ASN A 168 12.23 12.52 0.90
CA ASN A 168 11.58 13.70 1.49
C ASN A 168 10.05 13.51 1.69
N THR A 169 9.44 12.63 0.90
CA THR A 169 8.02 12.28 0.95
C THR A 169 7.61 11.61 2.26
N PHE A 170 8.55 11.00 3.00
CA PHE A 170 8.27 10.29 4.25
C PHE A 170 7.97 11.27 5.39
N PHE A 171 8.49 12.51 5.31
CA PHE A 171 8.62 13.44 6.42
C PHE A 171 7.34 14.19 6.83
N GLN A 172 6.20 13.89 6.20
CA GLN A 172 4.89 14.39 6.63
C GLN A 172 4.37 13.68 7.89
N ARG A 173 4.94 12.52 8.21
CA ARG A 173 4.61 11.66 9.35
C ARG A 173 5.09 12.24 10.69
N THR A 174 4.51 11.76 11.78
CA THR A 174 5.09 11.87 13.13
C THR A 174 6.40 11.07 13.20
N ASP A 175 7.10 11.11 14.34
CA ASP A 175 8.34 10.34 14.49
C ASP A 175 8.05 8.84 14.65
N ALA A 176 6.98 8.48 15.38
CA ALA A 176 6.51 7.09 15.49
C ALA A 176 6.05 6.51 14.15
N GLU A 177 5.23 7.23 13.38
CA GLU A 177 4.77 6.80 12.04
C GLU A 177 5.95 6.69 11.05
N LEU A 178 6.96 7.56 11.17
CA LEU A 178 8.16 7.46 10.34
C LEU A 178 8.97 6.21 10.68
N ALA A 179 9.15 5.92 11.97
CA ALA A 179 9.80 4.69 12.41
C ALA A 179 9.02 3.45 11.96
N GLU A 180 7.68 3.48 12.04
CA GLU A 180 6.80 2.42 11.56
C GLU A 180 7.05 2.11 10.08
N VAL A 181 7.08 3.13 9.22
CA VAL A 181 7.40 2.93 7.79
C VAL A 181 8.78 2.28 7.62
N ILE A 182 9.80 2.74 8.34
CA ILE A 182 11.13 2.13 8.24
C ILE A 182 11.08 0.65 8.65
N PHE A 183 10.39 0.31 9.73
CA PHE A 183 10.26 -1.09 10.16
C PHE A 183 9.42 -1.93 9.19
N HIS A 184 8.33 -1.38 8.64
CA HIS A 184 7.47 -2.01 7.63
C HIS A 184 8.29 -2.42 6.41
N GLU A 185 9.02 -1.46 5.84
CA GLU A 185 9.79 -1.71 4.63
C GLU A 185 10.97 -2.66 4.85
N LEU A 186 11.64 -2.56 6.02
CA LEU A 186 12.68 -3.53 6.38
C LEU A 186 12.10 -4.94 6.62
N THR A 187 10.83 -5.05 6.99
CA THR A 187 10.13 -6.34 7.12
C THR A 187 9.95 -6.99 5.75
N HIS A 188 9.60 -6.22 4.72
CA HIS A 188 9.56 -6.73 3.35
C HIS A 188 10.92 -7.22 2.85
N VAL A 189 12.00 -6.55 3.22
CA VAL A 189 13.37 -7.00 2.90
C VAL A 189 13.71 -8.32 3.60
N LYS A 190 13.18 -8.53 4.82
CA LYS A 190 13.37 -9.79 5.56
C LYS A 190 12.61 -10.94 4.91
N LEU A 191 11.34 -10.74 4.57
CA LEU A 191 10.51 -11.75 3.95
C LEU A 191 9.46 -11.12 3.04
N PHE A 192 9.42 -11.61 1.80
CA PHE A 192 8.39 -11.31 0.82
C PHE A 192 8.01 -12.58 0.06
N LEU A 193 6.72 -12.86 -0.05
CA LEU A 193 6.16 -13.98 -0.80
C LEU A 193 5.52 -13.48 -2.11
N PRO A 194 6.12 -13.77 -3.28
CA PRO A 194 5.58 -13.31 -4.56
C PRO A 194 4.12 -13.72 -4.78
N GLY A 195 3.29 -12.78 -5.24
CA GLY A 195 1.87 -13.01 -5.53
C GLY A 195 0.93 -13.11 -4.31
N ASP A 196 1.41 -12.82 -3.09
CA ASP A 196 0.60 -12.86 -1.87
C ASP A 196 0.59 -11.52 -1.10
N SER A 197 0.04 -10.48 -1.73
CA SER A 197 -0.02 -9.12 -1.15
C SER A 197 -0.65 -9.07 0.23
N ASP A 198 -1.78 -9.76 0.43
CA ASP A 198 -2.49 -9.79 1.72
C ASP A 198 -1.58 -10.28 2.85
N PHE A 199 -0.78 -11.32 2.59
CA PHE A 199 0.19 -11.85 3.54
C PHE A 199 1.33 -10.87 3.79
N ASN A 200 1.93 -10.34 2.71
CA ASN A 200 3.12 -9.50 2.80
C ASN A 200 2.84 -8.20 3.55
N GLU A 201 1.75 -7.50 3.19
CA GLU A 201 1.40 -6.23 3.83
C GLU A 201 0.99 -6.45 5.28
N ALA A 202 0.14 -7.45 5.58
CA ALA A 202 -0.27 -7.72 6.95
C ALA A 202 0.90 -8.16 7.86
N PHE A 203 1.86 -8.93 7.34
CA PHE A 203 3.07 -9.27 8.08
C PHE A 203 3.91 -8.03 8.39
N ALA A 204 4.13 -7.18 7.38
CA ALA A 204 4.91 -5.96 7.53
C ALA A 204 4.25 -4.99 8.50
N THR A 205 2.92 -4.78 8.41
CA THR A 205 2.16 -3.95 9.34
C THR A 205 2.25 -4.47 10.77
N ALA A 206 1.91 -5.74 11.01
CA ALA A 206 1.92 -6.32 12.35
C ALA A 206 3.33 -6.29 13.00
N ASN A 207 4.36 -6.56 12.20
CA ASN A 207 5.75 -6.48 12.68
C ASN A 207 6.18 -5.03 12.95
N ALA A 208 5.79 -4.08 12.10
CA ALA A 208 6.10 -2.67 12.27
C ALA A 208 5.44 -2.07 13.52
N GLU A 209 4.16 -2.35 13.76
CA GLU A 209 3.47 -1.86 14.96
C GLU A 209 4.13 -2.39 16.23
N MET A 210 4.50 -3.67 16.27
CA MET A 210 5.27 -4.21 17.39
C MET A 210 6.66 -3.55 17.51
N ALA A 211 7.34 -3.35 16.39
CA ALA A 211 8.66 -2.75 16.36
C ALA A 211 8.64 -1.32 16.93
N VAL A 212 7.64 -0.52 16.59
CA VAL A 212 7.44 0.83 17.16
C VAL A 212 7.21 0.76 18.66
N ARG A 213 6.35 -0.14 19.15
CA ARG A 213 6.12 -0.34 20.60
C ARG A 213 7.42 -0.62 21.34
N ARG A 214 8.25 -1.53 20.81
CA ARG A 214 9.57 -1.86 21.40
C ARG A 214 10.54 -0.69 21.34
N TRP A 215 10.58 0.02 20.21
CA TRP A 215 11.45 1.16 20.00
C TRP A 215 11.12 2.31 20.97
N LEU A 216 9.86 2.70 21.07
CA LEU A 216 9.40 3.73 22.01
C LEU A 216 9.62 3.32 23.47
N THR A 217 9.37 2.05 23.80
CA THR A 217 9.66 1.50 25.14
C THR A 217 11.14 1.58 25.48
N ALA A 218 12.02 1.17 24.55
CA ALA A 218 13.47 1.22 24.76
C ALA A 218 14.01 2.64 24.92
N LYS A 219 13.34 3.63 24.30
CA LYS A 219 13.64 5.06 24.46
C LYS A 219 13.09 5.66 25.75
N GLY A 220 12.23 4.95 26.47
CA GLY A 220 11.52 5.47 27.64
C GLY A 220 10.46 6.53 27.31
N ASP A 221 10.06 6.67 26.04
CA ASP A 221 9.10 7.68 25.60
C ASP A 221 7.65 7.20 25.82
N ARG A 222 7.25 7.16 27.09
CA ARG A 222 5.92 6.67 27.51
C ARG A 222 4.78 7.53 26.95
N ALA A 223 5.02 8.82 26.77
CA ALA A 223 4.00 9.74 26.26
C ALA A 223 3.73 9.48 24.77
N GLU A 224 4.78 9.33 23.96
CA GLU A 224 4.61 8.99 22.54
C GLU A 224 4.05 7.58 22.36
N LEU A 225 4.47 6.61 23.18
CA LEU A 225 3.90 5.26 23.16
C LEU A 225 2.39 5.28 23.42
N ALA A 226 1.93 6.02 24.43
CA ALA A 226 0.50 6.14 24.71
C ALA A 226 -0.27 6.78 23.55
N ARG A 227 0.28 7.84 22.93
CA ARG A 227 -0.31 8.48 21.73
C ARG A 227 -0.40 7.50 20.56
N TYR A 228 0.65 6.73 20.35
CA TYR A 228 0.72 5.73 19.29
C TYR A 228 -0.32 4.63 19.49
N GLU A 229 -0.46 4.08 20.69
CA GLU A 229 -1.47 3.05 20.99
C GLU A 229 -2.90 3.58 20.84
N THR A 230 -3.17 4.83 21.24
CA THR A 230 -4.47 5.47 20.96
C THR A 230 -4.71 5.59 19.46
N SER A 231 -3.70 6.01 18.69
CA SER A 231 -3.81 6.10 17.23
C SER A 231 -4.12 4.75 16.59
N LEU A 232 -3.45 3.67 17.01
CA LEU A 232 -3.70 2.31 16.51
C LEU A 232 -5.11 1.82 16.88
N THR A 233 -5.58 2.12 18.09
CA THR A 233 -6.93 1.76 18.52
C THR A 233 -7.98 2.42 17.63
N ASN A 234 -7.83 3.72 17.39
CA ASN A 234 -8.76 4.50 16.56
C ASN A 234 -8.68 4.08 15.08
N ASP A 235 -7.49 3.74 14.60
CA ASP A 235 -7.28 3.18 13.25
C ASP A 235 -8.04 1.87 13.07
N ARG A 236 -7.92 0.94 14.03
CA ARG A 236 -8.61 -0.35 14.03
C ARG A 236 -10.13 -0.21 14.00
N GLU A 237 -10.71 0.79 14.65
CA GLU A 237 -12.16 1.07 14.56
C GLU A 237 -12.60 1.46 13.15
N VAL A 238 -11.85 2.34 12.49
CA VAL A 238 -12.16 2.76 11.10
C VAL A 238 -11.94 1.62 10.12
N VAL A 239 -10.85 0.85 10.29
CA VAL A 239 -10.59 -0.35 9.49
C VAL A 239 -11.72 -1.36 9.64
N ALA A 240 -12.20 -1.62 10.86
CA ALA A 240 -13.32 -2.51 11.10
C ALA A 240 -14.60 -2.05 10.40
N LEU A 241 -14.89 -0.74 10.43
CA LEU A 241 -16.00 -0.14 9.69
C LEU A 241 -15.87 -0.36 8.17
N LEU A 242 -14.68 -0.12 7.61
CA LEU A 242 -14.40 -0.27 6.18
C LEU A 242 -14.55 -1.74 5.72
N LEU A 243 -14.01 -2.69 6.50
CA LEU A 243 -14.13 -4.12 6.23
C LEU A 243 -15.59 -4.58 6.34
N ALA A 244 -16.33 -4.13 7.36
CA ALA A 244 -17.76 -4.43 7.51
C ALA A 244 -18.59 -3.91 6.33
N THR A 245 -18.32 -2.68 5.86
CA THR A 245 -18.98 -2.14 4.65
C THR A 245 -18.66 -2.99 3.42
N ARG A 246 -17.41 -3.42 3.25
CA ARG A 246 -17.02 -4.30 2.13
C ARG A 246 -17.77 -5.62 2.16
N GLU A 247 -17.95 -6.24 3.33
CA GLU A 247 -18.73 -7.48 3.46
C GLU A 247 -20.24 -7.27 3.18
N LYS A 248 -20.82 -6.15 3.62
CA LYS A 248 -22.20 -5.78 3.23
C LYS A 248 -22.34 -5.63 1.72
N LEU A 249 -21.37 -5.01 1.06
CA LEU A 249 -21.34 -4.86 -0.40
C LEU A 249 -21.18 -6.22 -1.12
N ARG A 250 -20.32 -7.11 -0.60
CA ARG A 250 -20.18 -8.48 -1.11
C ARG A 250 -21.52 -9.21 -1.08
N GLY A 251 -22.24 -9.15 0.04
CA GLY A 251 -23.57 -9.72 0.18
C GLY A 251 -24.60 -9.09 -0.77
N LEU A 252 -24.55 -7.77 -0.97
CA LEU A 252 -25.41 -7.07 -1.92
C LEU A 252 -25.14 -7.54 -3.37
N TYR A 253 -23.89 -7.67 -3.78
CA TYR A 253 -23.52 -8.05 -5.15
C TYR A 253 -23.80 -9.51 -5.48
N ALA A 254 -23.94 -10.37 -4.47
CA ALA A 254 -24.34 -11.77 -4.65
C ALA A 254 -25.84 -11.94 -4.98
N ARG A 255 -26.65 -10.88 -4.88
CA ARG A 255 -28.09 -10.90 -5.15
C ARG A 255 -28.39 -10.96 -6.63
N GLN A 256 -29.19 -11.95 -7.04
CA GLN A 256 -29.61 -12.15 -8.44
C GLN A 256 -30.97 -11.53 -8.76
N ASP A 257 -31.73 -11.11 -7.74
CA ASP A 257 -33.09 -10.58 -7.85
C ASP A 257 -33.15 -9.05 -8.03
N LEU A 258 -32.00 -8.38 -8.07
CA LEU A 258 -31.93 -6.93 -8.19
C LEU A 258 -31.57 -6.50 -9.62
N SER A 259 -32.31 -5.53 -10.14
CA SER A 259 -31.88 -4.81 -11.34
C SER A 259 -30.60 -3.99 -11.06
N PRO A 260 -29.80 -3.65 -12.10
CA PRO A 260 -28.64 -2.78 -11.93
C PRO A 260 -28.97 -1.42 -11.27
N ALA A 261 -30.16 -0.87 -11.51
CA ALA A 261 -30.59 0.38 -10.88
C ALA A 261 -30.79 0.22 -9.37
N GLN A 262 -31.50 -0.83 -8.93
CA GLN A 262 -31.69 -1.14 -7.51
C GLN A 262 -30.36 -1.47 -6.81
N MET A 263 -29.43 -2.13 -7.53
CA MET A 263 -28.10 -2.42 -6.99
C MET A 263 -27.29 -1.14 -6.75
N ARG A 264 -27.35 -0.16 -7.66
CA ARG A 264 -26.71 1.16 -7.46
C ARG A 264 -27.30 1.92 -6.29
N GLU A 265 -28.63 1.94 -6.17
CA GLU A 265 -29.32 2.61 -5.08
C GLU A 265 -28.91 2.03 -3.71
N ARG A 266 -28.97 0.71 -3.57
CA ARG A 266 -28.56 0.03 -2.33
C ARG A 266 -27.08 0.18 -2.03
N LYS A 267 -26.22 0.17 -3.06
CA LYS A 267 -24.79 0.46 -2.92
C LYS A 267 -24.57 1.88 -2.39
N ALA A 268 -25.25 2.87 -2.96
CA ALA A 268 -25.14 4.25 -2.53
C ALA A 268 -25.56 4.42 -1.06
N ALA A 269 -26.62 3.73 -0.63
CA ALA A 269 -27.04 3.71 0.77
C ALA A 269 -25.97 3.14 1.71
N LEU A 270 -25.34 2.01 1.34
CA LEU A 270 -24.25 1.42 2.13
C LEU A 270 -23.02 2.33 2.22
N LEU A 271 -22.69 3.05 1.14
CA LEU A 271 -21.57 4.00 1.14
C LEU A 271 -21.90 5.29 1.92
N ALA A 272 -23.16 5.70 1.95
CA ALA A 272 -23.62 6.78 2.82
C ALA A 272 -23.58 6.36 4.30
N GLU A 273 -23.98 5.12 4.61
CA GLU A 273 -23.85 4.53 5.96
C GLU A 273 -22.38 4.52 6.41
N LEU A 274 -21.46 4.12 5.54
CA LEU A 274 -20.02 4.18 5.80
C LEU A 274 -19.56 5.60 6.18
N HIS A 275 -20.01 6.62 5.43
CA HIS A 275 -19.66 8.00 5.73
C HIS A 275 -20.19 8.44 7.11
N THR A 276 -21.44 8.13 7.42
CA THR A 276 -22.04 8.44 8.73
C THR A 276 -21.34 7.69 9.87
N GLY A 277 -21.01 6.42 9.67
CA GLY A 277 -20.27 5.61 10.63
C GLY A 277 -18.91 6.22 10.95
N TYR A 278 -18.19 6.70 9.94
CA TYR A 278 -16.92 7.39 10.14
C TYR A 278 -17.08 8.68 10.96
N LEU A 279 -18.09 9.50 10.67
CA LEU A 279 -18.37 10.71 11.47
C LEU A 279 -18.68 10.35 12.93
N GLY A 280 -19.37 9.23 13.17
CA GLY A 280 -19.60 8.69 14.50
C GLY A 280 -18.30 8.39 15.24
N ILE A 281 -17.40 7.60 14.64
CA ILE A 281 -16.07 7.31 15.20
C ILE A 281 -15.29 8.61 15.45
N ARG A 282 -15.26 9.52 14.46
CA ARG A 282 -14.55 10.81 14.55
C ARG A 282 -15.03 11.68 15.71
N SER A 283 -16.32 11.62 16.05
CA SER A 283 -16.91 12.37 17.17
C SER A 283 -16.49 11.83 18.55
N GLN A 284 -16.24 10.52 18.64
CA GLN A 284 -15.80 9.85 19.87
C GLN A 284 -14.30 10.04 20.14
N HIS A 285 -13.52 10.34 19.10
CA HIS A 285 -12.07 10.51 19.17
C HIS A 285 -11.61 11.92 18.78
N PRO A 286 -11.81 12.96 19.63
CA PRO A 286 -11.35 14.32 19.36
C PRO A 286 -9.83 14.38 19.16
N GLY A 287 -9.38 14.58 17.92
CA GLY A 287 -7.97 14.68 17.55
C GLY A 287 -7.51 13.63 16.55
N PHE A 288 -8.27 12.53 16.41
CA PHE A 288 -8.01 11.54 15.38
C PHE A 288 -8.54 12.02 14.03
N SER A 289 -7.64 12.33 13.09
CA SER A 289 -8.01 12.93 11.78
C SER A 289 -7.37 12.22 10.58
N LEU A 290 -6.78 11.04 10.81
CA LEU A 290 -6.03 10.26 9.80
C LEU A 290 -6.84 10.06 8.52
N TYR A 291 -8.15 9.83 8.66
CA TYR A 291 -9.07 9.56 7.56
C TYR A 291 -9.90 10.78 7.12
N ASP A 292 -9.79 11.94 7.75
CA ASP A 292 -10.68 13.10 7.47
C ASP A 292 -10.58 13.49 5.99
N ARG A 293 -9.35 13.66 5.50
CA ARG A 293 -9.12 13.93 4.08
C ARG A 293 -9.64 12.82 3.19
N ALA A 294 -9.55 11.57 3.65
CA ALA A 294 -10.02 10.44 2.89
C ALA A 294 -11.54 10.51 2.69
N PHE A 295 -12.30 10.84 3.73
CA PHE A 295 -13.76 10.91 3.69
C PHE A 295 -14.32 12.18 3.03
N THR A 296 -13.48 13.16 2.65
CA THR A 296 -13.93 14.30 1.82
C THR A 296 -14.38 13.91 0.40
N LYS A 297 -14.06 12.69 -0.05
CA LYS A 297 -14.44 12.16 -1.36
C LYS A 297 -15.25 10.88 -1.20
N PRO A 298 -16.25 10.63 -2.08
CA PRO A 298 -16.99 9.38 -2.06
C PRO A 298 -16.08 8.15 -2.10
N TRP A 299 -16.41 7.16 -1.29
CA TRP A 299 -15.82 5.83 -1.35
C TRP A 299 -16.43 5.02 -2.49
N ASN A 300 -15.67 4.05 -3.00
CA ASN A 300 -16.09 3.12 -4.05
C ASN A 300 -15.37 1.78 -3.87
N ASN A 301 -15.67 0.78 -4.70
CA ASN A 301 -15.09 -0.55 -4.56
C ASN A 301 -13.56 -0.52 -4.69
N ALA A 302 -13.05 0.21 -5.67
CA ALA A 302 -11.61 0.34 -5.90
C ALA A 302 -10.86 0.90 -4.68
N ARG A 303 -11.47 1.84 -3.96
CA ARG A 303 -10.89 2.42 -2.76
C ARG A 303 -11.01 1.50 -1.54
N LEU A 304 -12.13 0.82 -1.37
CA LEU A 304 -12.31 -0.15 -0.28
C LEU A 304 -11.31 -1.31 -0.38
N ASN A 305 -10.93 -1.70 -1.60
CA ASN A 305 -9.93 -2.75 -1.82
C ASN A 305 -8.53 -2.37 -1.29
N THR A 306 -8.25 -1.08 -1.08
CA THR A 306 -6.98 -0.67 -0.47
C THR A 306 -6.85 -1.09 1.00
N VAL A 307 -7.97 -1.37 1.67
CA VAL A 307 -7.99 -1.68 3.11
C VAL A 307 -7.82 -3.19 3.34
N SER A 308 -8.50 -4.02 2.56
CA SER A 308 -8.45 -5.48 2.73
C SER A 308 -7.06 -6.06 2.50
N THR A 309 -6.29 -5.48 1.57
CA THR A 309 -4.92 -5.93 1.31
C THR A 309 -4.01 -5.76 2.53
N TYR A 310 -4.25 -4.76 3.39
CA TYR A 310 -3.38 -4.45 4.52
C TYR A 310 -3.79 -5.11 5.82
N TYR A 311 -5.09 -5.17 6.13
CA TYR A 311 -5.54 -5.40 7.50
C TYR A 311 -6.21 -6.75 7.76
N ASP A 312 -6.65 -7.49 6.73
CA ASP A 312 -7.38 -8.76 6.89
C ASP A 312 -6.65 -9.79 7.77
N LEU A 313 -5.31 -9.83 7.68
CA LEU A 313 -4.48 -10.86 8.31
C LEU A 313 -3.65 -10.33 9.49
N VAL A 314 -3.67 -9.03 9.77
CA VAL A 314 -2.90 -8.42 10.88
C VAL A 314 -3.21 -9.09 12.22
N PRO A 315 -4.49 -9.32 12.60
CA PRO A 315 -4.79 -10.01 13.86
C PRO A 315 -4.17 -11.41 13.97
N GLY A 316 -4.00 -12.11 12.84
CA GLY A 316 -3.36 -13.42 12.79
C GLY A 316 -1.89 -13.37 13.17
N PHE A 317 -1.17 -12.37 12.69
CA PHE A 317 0.23 -12.14 13.05
C PHE A 317 0.39 -11.65 14.48
N GLU A 318 -0.52 -10.81 14.98
CA GLU A 318 -0.54 -10.40 16.39
C GLU A 318 -0.73 -11.59 17.33
N ARG A 319 -1.69 -12.49 17.02
CA ARG A 319 -1.88 -13.74 17.78
C ARG A 319 -0.66 -14.65 17.72
N LEU A 320 -0.05 -14.78 16.54
CA LEU A 320 1.16 -15.56 16.35
C LEU A 320 2.29 -15.04 17.25
N MET A 321 2.51 -13.73 17.27
CA MET A 321 3.54 -13.09 18.08
C MET A 321 3.29 -13.22 19.60
N ALA A 322 2.02 -13.10 20.02
CA ALA A 322 1.62 -13.31 21.41
C ALA A 322 1.88 -14.75 21.88
N ARG A 323 1.63 -15.74 21.02
CA ARG A 323 1.93 -17.16 21.30
C ARG A 323 3.43 -17.41 21.48
N GLU A 324 4.26 -16.74 20.70
CA GLU A 324 5.73 -16.83 20.84
C GLU A 324 6.25 -15.95 22.00
N HIS A 325 5.38 -15.40 22.85
CA HIS A 325 5.71 -14.56 24.01
C HIS A 325 6.66 -13.39 23.68
N GLY A 326 6.54 -12.84 22.46
CA GLY A 326 7.43 -11.78 21.98
C GLY A 326 8.86 -12.24 21.63
N ASN A 327 9.12 -13.54 21.50
CA ASN A 327 10.38 -14.03 20.94
C ASN A 327 10.39 -13.81 19.42
N LEU A 328 11.20 -12.83 18.97
CA LEU A 328 11.27 -12.45 17.55
C LEU A 328 11.84 -13.56 16.68
N HIS A 329 12.85 -14.27 17.16
CA HIS A 329 13.46 -15.37 16.42
C HIS A 329 12.44 -16.48 16.14
N ALA A 330 11.69 -16.89 17.17
CA ALA A 330 10.64 -17.90 17.04
C ALA A 330 9.49 -17.42 16.14
N PHE A 331 9.05 -16.16 16.31
CA PHE A 331 8.04 -15.53 15.47
C PHE A 331 8.44 -15.55 13.99
N TYR A 332 9.65 -15.08 13.66
CA TYR A 332 10.13 -15.05 12.28
C TYR A 332 10.33 -16.45 11.70
N ALA A 333 10.83 -17.41 12.48
CA ALA A 333 10.94 -18.79 12.04
C ALA A 333 9.57 -19.40 11.67
N ASP A 334 8.53 -19.06 12.43
CA ASP A 334 7.16 -19.53 12.15
C ASP A 334 6.53 -18.88 10.93
N VAL A 335 6.78 -17.59 10.72
CA VAL A 335 6.35 -16.89 9.50
C VAL A 335 7.10 -17.46 8.28
N GLU A 336 8.42 -17.71 8.38
CA GLU A 336 9.23 -18.26 7.28
C GLU A 336 8.72 -19.65 6.83
N LYS A 337 8.30 -20.51 7.78
CA LYS A 337 7.69 -21.82 7.47
C LYS A 337 6.43 -21.68 6.59
N MET A 338 5.75 -20.54 6.61
CA MET A 338 4.56 -20.31 5.78
C MET A 338 4.87 -20.14 4.28
N ARG A 339 6.15 -19.93 3.91
CA ARG A 339 6.59 -19.91 2.50
C ARG A 339 6.21 -21.19 1.75
N TYR A 340 6.23 -22.33 2.44
CA TYR A 340 5.96 -23.64 1.85
C TYR A 340 4.46 -23.99 1.76
N LEU A 341 3.59 -23.11 2.27
CA LEU A 341 2.14 -23.30 2.21
C LEU A 341 1.58 -22.69 0.92
N SER A 342 0.39 -23.13 0.50
CA SER A 342 -0.41 -22.40 -0.49
C SER A 342 -0.99 -21.11 0.11
N LYS A 343 -1.40 -20.15 -0.73
CA LYS A 343 -2.07 -18.91 -0.29
C LYS A 343 -3.31 -19.22 0.58
N LYS A 344 -4.08 -20.25 0.21
CA LYS A 344 -5.26 -20.69 0.96
C LYS A 344 -4.90 -21.21 2.36
N GLU A 345 -3.85 -22.03 2.46
CA GLU A 345 -3.39 -22.57 3.75
C GLU A 345 -2.82 -21.50 4.66
N ARG A 346 -2.04 -20.54 4.11
CA ARG A 346 -1.57 -19.37 4.87
C ARG A 346 -2.72 -18.57 5.46
N ARG A 347 -3.70 -18.19 4.62
CA ARG A 347 -4.89 -17.46 5.06
C ARG A 347 -5.65 -18.25 6.12
N ALA A 348 -5.89 -19.53 5.90
CA ALA A 348 -6.58 -20.39 6.88
C ALA A 348 -5.83 -20.48 8.22
N ARG A 349 -4.49 -20.42 8.22
CA ARG A 349 -3.69 -20.42 9.45
C ARG A 349 -3.76 -19.10 10.20
N LEU A 350 -3.77 -17.98 9.49
CA LEU A 350 -3.80 -16.62 10.07
C LEU A 350 -5.22 -16.16 10.46
N MET A 351 -6.26 -16.83 9.97
CA MET A 351 -7.66 -16.52 10.31
C MET A 351 -8.26 -17.38 11.43
N ARG A 352 -7.51 -18.38 11.94
CA ARG A 352 -7.85 -19.10 13.17
C ARG A 352 -7.50 -18.27 14.39
#